data_AF-A0A2D4JSK1-F1
#
_entry.id   AF-A0A2D4JSK1-F1
#
_cell.length_a   1.000
_cell.length_b   1.000
_cell.length_c   1.000
_cell.angle_alpha   90.00
_cell.angle_beta   90.00
_cell.angle_gamma   90.00
#
_symmetry.space_group_name_H-M   'P 1'
#
loop_
_entity.id
_entity.type
_entity.pdbx_description
1 polymer ?
#
loop_
_entity_poly.entity_id
_entity_poly.type
_entity_poly.pdbx_seq_one_letter_code
_entity_poly.pdbx_strand_id
1 'polypeptide(L)'
;MGLCLLLFLLGLICVTQAGIYWVNLVDHFCAGWGILFAAILELLGICWIYGGNRFIEDIEMMIGKKSFLFWLWWRACWFFITPCLLLAILIWSLITFTPPK
;
A
#
# COMPACT_ATOMS: atom_id res chain seq x y z
N MET A 1 6.47 19.54 19.69
CA MET A 1 7.10 20.80 19.27
C MET A 1 8.09 20.59 18.10
N GLY A 2 9.16 19.80 18.26
CA GLY A 2 10.17 19.62 17.21
C GLY A 2 9.64 19.09 15.86
N LEU A 3 8.77 18.06 15.88
CA LEU A 3 8.16 17.52 14.65
C LEU A 3 7.31 18.56 13.91
N CYS A 4 6.53 19.35 14.64
CA CYS A 4 5.67 20.39 14.05
C CYS A 4 6.52 21.49 13.37
N LEU A 5 7.63 21.90 13.99
CA LEU A 5 8.56 22.88 13.40
C LEU A 5 9.24 22.32 12.14
N LEU A 6 9.66 21.05 12.16
CA LEU A 6 10.25 20.38 10.99
C LEU A 6 9.26 20.30 9.83
N LEU A 7 8.02 19.87 10.09
CA LEU A 7 6.97 19.80 9.06
C LEU A 7 6.60 21.19 8.52
N PHE A 8 6.60 22.22 9.36
CA PHE A 8 6.37 23.60 8.93
C PHE A 8 7.48 24.10 7.99
N LEU A 9 8.75 23.85 8.33
CA LEU A 9 9.89 24.23 7.48
C LEU A 9 9.90 23.48 6.15
N LEU A 10 9.61 22.17 6.16
CA LEU A 10 9.49 21.36 4.94
C LEU A 10 8.30 21.81 4.09
N GLY A 11 7.16 22.14 4.71
CA GLY A 11 5.98 22.66 4.02
C GLY A 11 6.20 24.04 3.39
N LEU A 12 7.06 24.89 3.96
CA LEU A 12 7.37 26.22 3.43
C LEU A 12 7.93 26.15 2.00
N ILE A 13 8.75 25.13 1.70
CA ILE A 13 9.36 24.90 0.38
C ILE A 13 8.28 24.64 -0.68
N CYS A 14 7.20 23.94 -0.29
CA CYS A 14 6.08 23.60 -1.16
C CYS A 14 5.13 24.78 -1.47
N VAL A 15 5.20 25.89 -0.73
CA VAL A 15 4.36 27.09 -0.94
C VAL A 15 5.10 28.20 -1.71
N THR A 16 6.38 28.00 -2.02
CA THR A 16 7.14 28.93 -2.85
C THR A 16 6.63 28.95 -4.30
N GLN A 17 7.10 29.92 -5.10
CA GLN A 17 6.72 30.05 -6.51
C GLN A 17 7.13 28.81 -7.35
N ALA A 18 8.12 28.04 -6.89
CA ALA A 18 8.52 26.76 -7.47
C ALA A 18 7.89 25.53 -6.76
N GLY A 19 6.99 25.75 -5.80
CA GLY A 19 6.44 24.72 -4.92
C GLY A 19 5.71 23.58 -5.65
N ILE A 20 5.01 23.89 -6.74
CA ILE A 20 4.32 22.88 -7.57
C ILE A 20 5.31 21.85 -8.15
N TYR A 21 6.54 22.24 -8.49
CA TYR A 21 7.56 21.30 -8.96
C TYR A 21 8.00 20.34 -7.85
N TRP A 22 8.20 20.87 -6.64
CA TRP A 22 8.54 20.05 -5.47
C TRP A 22 7.41 19.09 -5.11
N VAL A 23 6.16 19.55 -5.13
CA VAL A 23 4.99 18.72 -4.86
C VAL A 23 4.87 17.59 -5.88
N ASN A 24 4.98 17.88 -7.18
CA ASN A 24 4.91 16.85 -8.22
C ASN A 24 6.07 15.84 -8.13
N LEU A 25 7.28 16.30 -7.81
CA LEU A 25 8.43 15.42 -7.61
C LEU A 25 8.16 14.44 -6.45
N VAL A 26 7.73 14.96 -5.30
CA VAL A 26 7.45 14.14 -4.12
C VAL A 26 6.28 13.19 -4.39
N ASP A 27 5.22 13.65 -5.06
CA ASP A 27 4.08 12.80 -5.38
C ASP A 27 4.48 11.64 -6.32
N HIS A 28 5.31 11.92 -7.33
CA HIS A 28 5.78 10.89 -8.25
C HIS A 28 6.68 9.84 -7.58
N PHE A 29 7.64 10.25 -6.75
CA PHE A 29 8.60 9.33 -6.12
C PHE A 29 8.06 8.69 -4.84
N CYS A 30 7.44 9.45 -3.93
CA CYS A 30 6.96 8.93 -2.65
C CYS A 30 5.60 8.25 -2.79
N ALA A 31 4.60 8.92 -3.38
CA ALA A 31 3.24 8.37 -3.45
C ALA A 31 3.07 7.36 -4.60
N GLY A 32 3.76 7.57 -5.72
CA GLY A 32 3.83 6.60 -6.81
C GLY A 32 4.66 5.38 -6.44
N TRP A 33 5.98 5.47 -6.56
CA TRP A 33 6.87 4.31 -6.42
C TRP A 33 6.99 3.78 -4.99
N GLY A 34 7.07 4.67 -4.00
CA GLY A 34 7.28 4.29 -2.59
C GLY A 34 6.13 3.44 -2.03
N ILE A 35 4.89 3.90 -2.20
CA ILE A 35 3.70 3.18 -1.72
C ILE A 35 3.53 1.83 -2.43
N LEU A 36 3.78 1.80 -3.76
CA LEU A 36 3.72 0.55 -4.53
C LEU A 36 4.71 -0.50 -4.00
N PHE A 37 5.95 -0.10 -3.73
CA PHE A 37 6.96 -1.01 -3.21
C PHE A 37 6.65 -1.48 -1.78
N ALA A 38 6.18 -0.57 -0.93
CA ALA A 38 5.75 -0.90 0.44
C ALA A 38 4.59 -1.92 0.43
N ALA A 39 3.58 -1.71 -0.41
CA ALA A 39 2.45 -2.62 -0.54
C ALA A 39 2.87 -4.02 -1.02
N ILE A 40 3.79 -4.11 -1.98
CA ILE A 40 4.35 -5.39 -2.44
C ILE A 40 5.07 -6.11 -1.29
N LEU A 41 5.90 -5.39 -0.53
CA LEU A 41 6.63 -5.98 0.60
C LEU A 41 5.71 -6.43 1.72
N GLU A 42 4.70 -5.63 2.09
CA GLU A 42 3.70 -6.01 3.09
C GLU A 42 3.00 -7.30 2.70
N LEU A 43 2.63 -7.41 1.43
CA LEU A 43 1.89 -8.57 0.95
C LEU A 43 2.77 -9.81 0.78
N LEU A 44 4.03 -9.66 0.33
CA LEU A 44 5.02 -10.73 0.39
C LEU A 44 5.25 -11.20 1.83
N GLY A 45 5.30 -10.27 2.79
CA GLY A 45 5.39 -10.57 4.22
C GLY A 45 4.19 -11.38 4.71
N ILE A 46 2.97 -10.97 4.37
CA ILE A 46 1.75 -11.69 4.77
C ILE A 46 1.69 -13.08 4.12
N CYS A 47 1.99 -13.19 2.83
CA CYS A 47 1.92 -14.47 2.11
C CYS A 47 3.02 -15.45 2.54
N TRP A 48 4.27 -15.00 2.70
CA TRP A 48 5.42 -15.88 2.94
C TRP A 48 5.75 -16.08 4.43
N ILE A 49 5.64 -15.02 5.24
CA ILE A 49 6.04 -15.05 6.66
C ILE A 49 4.83 -15.36 7.56
N TYR A 50 3.70 -14.68 7.34
CA TYR A 50 2.53 -14.83 8.21
C TYR A 50 1.70 -16.07 7.89
N GLY A 51 1.50 -16.36 6.60
CA GLY A 51 0.68 -17.44 6.10
C GLY A 51 -0.81 -17.11 6.14
N GLY A 52 -1.47 -17.19 4.98
CA GLY A 52 -2.86 -16.73 4.80
C GLY A 52 -3.90 -17.40 5.72
N ASN A 53 -3.65 -18.63 6.20
CA ASN A 53 -4.56 -19.31 7.12
C ASN A 53 -4.56 -18.71 8.52
N ARG A 54 -3.39 -18.30 9.05
CA ARG A 54 -3.29 -17.64 10.36
C ARG A 54 -3.96 -16.28 10.33
N PHE A 55 -3.80 -15.57 9.21
CA PHE A 55 -4.43 -14.28 9.00
C PHE A 55 -5.97 -14.34 9.04
N ILE A 56 -6.56 -15.39 8.46
CA ILE A 56 -8.02 -15.60 8.50
C ILE A 56 -8.50 -15.91 9.93
N GLU A 57 -7.73 -16.69 10.68
CA GLU A 57 -8.02 -17.06 12.07
C GLU A 57 -7.98 -15.84 13.00
N ASP A 58 -7.01 -14.94 12.82
CA ASP A 58 -6.94 -13.68 13.59
C ASP A 58 -8.13 -12.76 13.29
N ILE A 59 -8.56 -12.69 12.03
CA ILE A 59 -9.73 -11.89 11.67
C ILE A 59 -11.01 -12.47 12.25
N GLU A 60 -11.14 -13.79 12.28
CA GLU A 60 -12.25 -14.46 12.95
C GLU A 60 -12.27 -14.15 14.45
N MET A 61 -11.09 -14.06 15.09
CA MET A 61 -10.96 -13.65 16.48
C MET A 61 -11.35 -12.19 16.72
N MET A 62 -11.02 -11.27 15.79
CA MET A 62 -11.31 -9.83 15.93
C MET A 62 -12.76 -9.46 15.64
N ILE A 63 -13.36 -9.99 14.57
CA ILE A 63 -14.73 -9.65 14.14
C ILE A 63 -15.78 -10.52 14.87
N GLY A 64 -15.34 -11.63 15.46
CA GLY A 64 -16.20 -12.62 16.10
C GLY A 64 -16.80 -13.61 15.10
N LYS A 65 -17.43 -14.68 15.62
CA LYS A 65 -17.98 -15.76 14.79
C LYS A 65 -19.13 -15.27 13.91
N LYS A 66 -18.90 -15.28 12.60
CA LYS A 66 -19.92 -15.01 11.57
C LYS A 66 -20.20 -16.27 10.76
N SER A 67 -21.40 -16.33 10.19
CA SER A 67 -21.92 -17.47 9.41
C SER A 67 -20.94 -17.98 8.35
N PHE A 68 -20.99 -19.27 8.01
CA PHE A 68 -20.06 -19.96 7.10
C PHE A 68 -19.89 -19.26 5.74
N LEU A 69 -20.93 -18.60 5.25
CA LEU A 69 -20.90 -17.79 4.01
C LEU A 69 -19.98 -16.56 4.09
N PHE A 70 -19.93 -15.88 5.25
CA PHE A 70 -19.05 -14.74 5.46
C PHE A 70 -17.58 -15.19 5.48
N TRP A 71 -17.31 -16.34 6.08
CA TRP A 71 -15.97 -16.92 6.13
C TRP A 71 -15.47 -17.35 4.74
N LEU A 72 -16.35 -17.95 3.92
CA LEU A 72 -16.00 -18.33 2.55
C LEU A 72 -15.68 -17.10 1.68
N TRP A 73 -16.47 -16.02 1.82
CA TRP A 73 -16.22 -14.75 1.14
C TRP A 73 -14.90 -14.11 1.58
N TRP A 74 -14.63 -14.10 2.88
CA TRP A 74 -13.39 -13.53 3.41
C TRP A 74 -12.17 -14.33 2.96
N ARG A 75 -12.26 -15.66 3.00
CA ARG A 75 -11.21 -16.55 2.52
C ARG A 75 -10.97 -16.41 1.02
N ALA A 76 -12.01 -16.28 0.21
CA ALA A 76 -11.88 -16.02 -1.22
C ALA A 76 -11.28 -14.63 -1.50
N CYS A 77 -11.65 -13.62 -0.72
CA CYS A 77 -11.04 -12.29 -0.81
C CYS A 77 -9.53 -12.37 -0.55
N TRP A 78 -9.11 -13.03 0.52
CA TRP A 78 -7.69 -13.10 0.90
C TRP A 78 -6.84 -14.03 0.03
N PHE A 79 -7.40 -15.15 -0.44
CA PHE A 79 -6.66 -16.10 -1.29
C PHE A 79 -6.73 -15.80 -2.78
N PHE A 80 -7.72 -15.04 -3.25
CA PHE A 80 -7.93 -14.81 -4.68
C PHE A 80 -7.89 -13.33 -5.03
N ILE A 81 -8.63 -12.49 -4.30
CA ILE A 81 -8.68 -11.05 -4.59
C ILE A 81 -7.35 -10.37 -4.24
N THR A 82 -6.79 -10.62 -3.07
CA THR A 82 -5.52 -10.00 -2.65
C THR A 82 -4.34 -10.35 -3.58
N PRO A 83 -4.09 -11.62 -3.96
CA PRO A 83 -3.02 -11.94 -4.91
C PRO A 83 -3.31 -11.48 -6.34
N CYS A 84 -4.59 -11.45 -6.76
CA CYS A 84 -4.96 -10.95 -8.09
C CYS A 84 -4.80 -9.43 -8.19
N LEU A 85 -5.21 -8.68 -7.16
CA LEU A 85 -5.02 -7.24 -7.05
C LEU A 85 -3.53 -6.89 -7.04
N LEU A 86 -2.72 -7.67 -6.31
CA LEU A 86 -1.26 -7.59 -6.33
C LEU A 86 -0.68 -7.76 -7.72
N LEU A 87 -1.05 -8.84 -8.41
CA LEU A 87 -0.59 -9.10 -9.77
C LEU A 87 -0.98 -7.96 -10.71
N ALA A 88 -2.22 -7.46 -10.60
CA ALA A 88 -2.69 -6.34 -11.41
C ALA A 88 -1.88 -5.06 -11.13
N ILE A 89 -1.60 -4.75 -9.86
CA ILE A 89 -0.79 -3.59 -9.48
C ILE A 89 0.67 -3.76 -9.94
N LEU A 90 1.24 -4.95 -9.84
CA LEU A 90 2.59 -5.26 -10.34
C LEU A 90 2.69 -5.07 -11.85
N ILE A 91 1.72 -5.58 -12.60
CA ILE A 91 1.63 -5.43 -14.06
C ILE A 91 1.44 -3.96 -14.42
N TRP A 92 0.56 -3.24 -13.72
CA TRP A 92 0.34 -1.81 -13.95
C TRP A 92 1.61 -0.99 -13.68
N SER A 93 2.33 -1.30 -12.61
CA SER A 93 3.60 -0.67 -12.26
C SER A 93 4.67 -0.95 -13.33
N LEU A 94 4.75 -2.19 -13.85
CA LEU A 94 5.64 -2.57 -14.94
C LEU A 94 5.31 -1.91 -16.27
N ILE A 95 4.03 -1.68 -16.58
CA ILE A 95 3.60 -0.97 -17.79
C ILE A 95 3.86 0.53 -17.66
N THR A 96 3.73 1.08 -16.45
CA THR A 96 3.99 2.50 -16.14
C THR A 96 5.48 2.78 -15.91
N PHE A 97 6.33 1.75 -15.89
CA PHE A 97 7.79 1.89 -15.98
C PHE A 97 8.17 2.39 -17.39
N THR A 98 7.98 3.67 -17.64
CA THR A 98 8.62 4.35 -18.76
C THR A 98 10.10 4.56 -18.41
N PRO A 99 11.05 4.03 -19.19
CA PRO A 99 12.47 4.36 -18.98
C PRO A 99 12.63 5.88 -19.17
N PRO A 100 13.30 6.57 -18.23
CA PRO A 100 13.50 8.01 -18.34
C PRO A 100 14.28 8.31 -19.62
N LYS A 101 13.77 9.23 -20.43
CA LYS A 101 14.58 9.96 -21.41
C LYS A 101 15.16 11.19 -20.74
#